data_AF-K0JYN7-F1
#
_entry.id   AF-K0JYN7-F1
#
_cell.length_a   1.000
_cell.length_b   1.000
_cell.length_c   1.000
_cell.angle_alpha   90.00
_cell.angle_beta   90.00
_cell.angle_gamma   90.00
#
_symmetry.space_group_name_H-M   'P 1'
#
loop_
_entity.id
_entity.type
_entity.pdbx_description
1 polymer ?
#
loop_
_entity_poly.entity_id
_entity_poly.type
_entity_poly.pdbx_seq_one_letter_code
_entity_poly.pdbx_strand_id
1 'polypeptide(L)'
;MSDQRGTGDADRRLRARAAAHESWARTIDRRVRTANATQAMLERFEREVDPEGQLPPDLRRELAVHARTAHMLRLARRSAAVRRRAPRRYDTEPR
;
A
#
# COMPACT_ATOMS: atom_id res chain seq x y z
N MET A 1 12.91 22.09 33.31
CA MET A 1 12.19 22.17 32.02
C MET A 1 12.04 20.76 31.48
N SER A 2 10.93 20.11 31.82
CA SER A 2 10.70 18.69 31.53
C SER A 2 10.37 18.46 30.06
N ASP A 3 11.01 17.44 29.49
CA ASP A 3 10.92 17.03 28.09
C ASP A 3 9.53 16.42 27.78
N GLN A 4 8.56 17.27 27.45
CA GLN A 4 7.19 16.86 27.04
C GLN A 4 7.11 16.37 25.57
N ARG A 5 8.24 16.24 24.87
CA ARG A 5 8.23 15.87 23.44
C ARG A 5 7.90 14.40 23.19
N GLY A 6 8.22 13.51 24.14
CA GLY A 6 7.97 12.06 24.00
C GLY A 6 6.50 11.64 24.22
N THR A 7 5.76 12.34 25.08
CA THR A 7 4.33 12.07 25.33
C THR A 7 3.43 12.56 24.20
N GLY A 8 3.79 13.66 23.55
CA GLY A 8 3.07 14.20 22.39
C GLY A 8 3.04 13.25 21.19
N ASP A 9 4.11 12.48 20.97
CA ASP A 9 4.20 11.52 19.85
C ASP A 9 3.38 10.25 20.08
N ALA A 10 3.39 9.72 21.31
CA ALA A 10 2.56 8.58 21.68
C ALA A 10 1.06 8.95 21.63
N ASP A 11 0.69 10.12 22.17
CA ASP A 11 -0.67 10.64 22.10
C ASP A 11 -1.10 10.92 20.65
N ARG A 12 -0.25 11.54 19.83
CA ARG A 12 -0.50 11.75 18.40
C ARG A 12 -0.78 10.44 17.66
N ARG A 13 -0.01 9.38 17.95
CA ARG A 13 -0.22 8.05 17.35
C ARG A 13 -1.56 7.44 17.78
N LEU A 14 -1.94 7.58 19.04
CA LEU A 14 -3.24 7.08 19.54
C LEU A 14 -4.40 7.80 18.85
N ARG A 15 -4.34 9.14 18.77
CA ARG A 15 -5.34 9.95 18.06
C ARG A 15 -5.45 9.58 16.58
N ALA A 16 -4.32 9.41 15.91
CA ALA A 16 -4.30 9.01 14.50
C ALA A 16 -4.96 7.63 14.29
N ARG A 17 -4.73 6.67 15.20
CA ARG A 17 -5.37 5.35 15.17
C ARG A 17 -6.87 5.46 15.40
N ALA A 18 -7.32 6.22 16.40
CA ALA A 18 -8.75 6.45 16.66
C ALA A 18 -9.46 7.05 15.44
N ALA A 19 -8.89 8.13 14.87
CA ALA A 19 -9.42 8.78 13.68
C ALA A 19 -9.49 7.83 12.47
N ALA A 20 -8.49 6.96 12.28
CA ALA A 20 -8.52 5.96 11.22
C ALA A 20 -9.69 4.97 11.40
N HIS A 21 -9.88 4.45 12.61
CA HIS A 21 -10.99 3.54 12.92
C HIS A 21 -12.36 4.21 12.73
N GLU A 22 -12.53 5.45 13.20
CA GLU A 22 -13.75 6.24 12.98
C GLU A 22 -14.01 6.49 11.48
N SER A 23 -12.96 6.78 10.71
CA SER A 23 -13.08 6.98 9.26
C SER A 23 -13.54 5.70 8.55
N TRP A 24 -13.02 4.56 8.95
CA TRP A 24 -13.43 3.26 8.40
C TRP A 24 -14.80 2.81 8.86
N ALA A 25 -15.20 3.12 10.09
CA ALA A 25 -16.55 2.87 10.59
C ALA A 25 -17.63 3.60 9.78
N ARG A 26 -17.30 4.79 9.24
CA ARG A 26 -18.18 5.58 8.37
C ARG A 26 -18.12 5.19 6.88
N THR A 27 -17.24 4.25 6.50
CA THR A 27 -17.08 3.84 5.10
C THR A 27 -17.88 2.57 4.83
N ILE A 28 -19.10 2.72 4.31
CA ILE A 28 -19.98 1.59 3.97
C ILE A 28 -19.42 0.81 2.77
N ASP A 29 -19.12 1.50 1.67
CA ASP A 29 -18.46 0.91 0.52
C ASP A 29 -16.95 1.19 0.53
N ARG A 30 -16.19 0.17 0.92
CA ARG A 30 -14.71 0.24 0.96
C ARG A 30 -14.09 0.29 -0.43
N ARG A 31 -14.72 -0.32 -1.44
CA ARG A 31 -14.19 -0.36 -2.82
C ARG A 31 -14.23 1.04 -3.41
N VAL A 32 -15.36 1.75 -3.25
CA VAL A 32 -15.54 3.12 -3.74
C VAL A 32 -14.51 4.08 -3.15
N ARG A 33 -14.24 3.98 -1.84
CA ARG A 33 -13.23 4.82 -1.17
C ARG A 33 -11.84 4.73 -1.81
N THR A 34 -11.47 3.56 -2.32
CA THR A 34 -10.15 3.31 -2.93
C THR A 34 -10.18 3.28 -4.47
N ALA A 35 -11.34 3.52 -5.08
CA ALA A 35 -11.53 3.36 -6.52
C ALA A 35 -10.63 4.31 -7.32
N ASN A 36 -10.59 5.59 -6.95
CA ASN A 36 -9.79 6.60 -7.65
C ASN A 36 -8.29 6.26 -7.61
N ALA A 37 -7.78 5.84 -6.45
CA ALA A 37 -6.38 5.42 -6.33
C ALA A 37 -6.09 4.17 -7.18
N THR A 38 -7.04 3.24 -7.23
CA THR A 38 -6.93 2.03 -8.05
C THR A 38 -6.93 2.36 -9.54
N GLN A 39 -7.78 3.29 -10.00
CA GLN A 39 -7.79 3.75 -11.39
C GLN A 39 -6.48 4.46 -11.75
N ALA A 40 -6.02 5.42 -10.94
CA ALA A 40 -4.77 6.14 -11.19
C ALA A 40 -3.56 5.20 -11.26
N MET A 41 -3.52 4.17 -10.41
CA MET A 41 -2.48 3.14 -10.47
C MET A 41 -2.55 2.34 -11.78
N LEU A 42 -3.74 2.03 -12.27
CA LEU A 42 -3.94 1.28 -13.51
C LEU A 42 -3.61 2.12 -14.74
N GLU A 43 -4.00 3.39 -14.79
CA GLU A 43 -3.63 4.35 -15.85
C GLU A 43 -2.11 4.49 -15.99
N ARG A 44 -1.37 4.45 -14.87
CA ARG A 44 0.10 4.42 -14.91
C ARG A 44 0.60 3.19 -15.68
N PHE A 45 -0.01 2.02 -15.48
CA PHE A 45 0.37 0.81 -16.20
C PHE A 45 -0.09 0.84 -17.66
N GLU A 46 -1.23 1.46 -17.98
CA GLU A 46 -1.68 1.66 -19.37
C GLU A 46 -0.63 2.47 -20.16
N ARG A 47 -0.06 3.52 -19.57
CA ARG A 47 1.06 4.27 -20.18
C ARG A 47 2.38 3.49 -20.22
N GLU A 48 2.58 2.54 -19.32
CA GLU A 48 3.79 1.70 -19.28
C GLU A 48 3.76 0.62 -20.38
N VAL A 49 2.59 0.05 -20.66
CA VAL A 49 2.43 -0.99 -21.69
C VAL A 49 2.19 -0.44 -23.09
N ASP A 50 1.69 0.80 -23.19
CA ASP A 50 1.46 1.49 -24.46
C ASP A 50 1.91 2.96 -24.38
N PRO A 51 3.23 3.23 -24.42
CA PRO A 51 3.77 4.59 -24.31
C PRO A 51 3.32 5.50 -25.46
N GLU A 52 3.17 4.93 -26.66
CA GLU A 52 2.83 5.65 -27.89
C GLU A 52 1.31 5.73 -28.14
N GLY A 53 0.49 5.06 -27.32
CA GLY A 53 -0.96 5.13 -27.41
C GLY A 53 -1.56 4.44 -28.64
N GLN A 54 -0.90 3.41 -29.18
CA GLN A 54 -1.27 2.77 -30.45
C GLN A 54 -2.23 1.60 -30.27
N LEU A 55 -2.37 1.07 -29.05
CA LEU A 55 -3.21 -0.10 -28.81
C LEU A 55 -4.68 0.28 -28.64
N PRO A 56 -5.62 -0.59 -29.07
CA PRO A 56 -7.02 -0.45 -28.73
C PRO A 56 -7.20 -0.34 -27.20
N PRO A 57 -8.14 0.49 -26.71
CA PRO A 57 -8.31 0.74 -25.28
C PRO A 57 -8.50 -0.53 -24.44
N ASP A 58 -9.28 -1.50 -24.93
CA ASP A 58 -9.56 -2.75 -24.22
C ASP A 58 -8.30 -3.62 -24.10
N LEU A 59 -7.55 -3.77 -25.19
CA LEU A 59 -6.29 -4.52 -25.19
C LEU A 59 -5.25 -3.84 -24.29
N ARG A 60 -5.14 -2.52 -24.35
CA ARG A 60 -4.26 -1.75 -23.45
C ARG A 60 -4.64 -1.97 -21.99
N ARG A 61 -5.94 -2.00 -21.68
CA ARG A 61 -6.46 -2.25 -20.33
C ARG A 61 -6.09 -3.64 -19.83
N GLU A 62 -6.29 -4.67 -20.65
CA GLU A 62 -5.93 -6.05 -20.32
C GLU A 62 -4.42 -6.17 -20.02
N LEU A 63 -3.58 -5.61 -20.90
CA LEU A 63 -2.13 -5.58 -20.71
C LEU A 63 -1.73 -4.82 -19.44
N ALA A 64 -2.38 -3.70 -19.13
CA ALA A 64 -2.14 -2.95 -17.90
C ALA A 64 -2.49 -3.76 -16.64
N VAL A 65 -3.56 -4.56 -16.68
CA VAL A 65 -3.92 -5.48 -15.58
C VAL A 65 -2.84 -6.54 -15.37
N HIS A 66 -2.30 -7.11 -16.44
CA HIS A 66 -1.17 -8.04 -16.36
C HIS A 66 0.10 -7.38 -15.82
N ALA A 67 0.43 -6.17 -16.28
CA ALA A 67 1.58 -5.40 -15.80
C ALA A 67 1.47 -5.08 -14.31
N ARG A 68 0.28 -4.64 -13.85
CA ARG A 68 -0.03 -4.44 -12.43
C ARG A 68 0.17 -5.72 -11.62
N THR A 69 -0.32 -6.85 -12.12
CA THR A 69 -0.20 -8.14 -11.45
C THR A 69 1.27 -8.54 -11.29
N ALA A 70 2.06 -8.44 -12.37
CA ALA A 70 3.49 -8.71 -12.35
C ALA A 70 4.23 -7.78 -11.36
N HIS A 71 3.88 -6.50 -11.31
CA HIS A 71 4.44 -5.55 -10.35
C HIS A 71 4.18 -5.98 -8.91
N MET A 72 2.93 -6.33 -8.57
CA MET A 72 2.56 -6.77 -7.23
C MET A 72 3.25 -8.07 -6.83
N LEU A 73 3.41 -9.02 -7.77
CA LEU A 73 4.17 -10.25 -7.53
C LEU A 73 5.65 -9.97 -7.22
N ARG A 74 6.28 -9.05 -7.96
CA ARG A 74 7.66 -8.61 -7.67
C ARG A 74 7.76 -7.95 -6.29
N LEU A 75 6.79 -7.11 -5.92
CA LEU A 75 6.73 -6.50 -4.60
C LEU A 75 6.59 -7.57 -3.50
N ALA A 76 5.66 -8.51 -3.65
CA ALA A 76 5.44 -9.59 -2.70
C ALA A 76 6.69 -10.47 -2.51
N ARG A 77 7.39 -10.81 -3.62
CA ARG A 77 8.66 -11.53 -3.57
C ARG A 77 9.71 -10.80 -2.76
N ARG A 78 9.88 -9.48 -2.97
CA ARG A 78 10.82 -8.65 -2.20
C ARG A 78 10.45 -8.61 -0.72
N SER A 79 9.18 -8.41 -0.40
CA SER A 79 8.71 -8.41 0.99
C SER A 79 8.90 -9.76 1.67
N ALA A 80 8.68 -10.87 0.96
CA ALA A 80 8.93 -12.21 1.48
C ALA A 80 10.42 -12.46 1.77
N ALA A 81 11.31 -11.98 0.91
CA ALA A 81 12.76 -12.09 1.13
C ALA A 81 13.20 -11.36 2.41
N VAL A 82 12.67 -10.16 2.68
CA VAL A 82 12.95 -9.43 3.92
C VAL A 82 12.44 -10.18 5.15
N ARG A 83 11.18 -10.67 5.11
CA ARG A 83 10.61 -11.44 6.24
C ARG A 83 11.36 -12.72 6.54
N ARG A 84 11.93 -13.40 5.52
CA ARG A 84 12.76 -14.59 5.71
C ARG A 84 14.10 -14.31 6.40
N ARG A 85 14.62 -13.09 6.27
CA ARG A 85 15.90 -12.67 6.86
C ARG A 85 15.75 -12.09 8.26
N ALA A 86 14.55 -11.64 8.62
CA ALA A 86 14.30 -11.12 9.96
C ALA A 86 14.35 -12.29 10.97
N PRO A 87 15.11 -12.15 12.09
CA PRO A 87 15.04 -13.13 13.18
C PRO A 87 13.58 -13.24 13.64
N ARG A 88 13.15 -14.41 14.10
CA ARG A 88 11.83 -14.48 14.72
C ARG A 88 11.87 -13.53 15.92
N ARG A 89 10.77 -12.83 16.18
CA ARG A 89 10.69 -11.85 17.29
C ARG A 89 11.07 -12.42 18.67
N TYR A 90 11.17 -13.74 18.79
CA TYR A 90 11.56 -14.46 20.01
C TYR A 90 13.02 -14.96 19.99
N ASP A 91 13.75 -14.85 18.87
CA ASP A 91 15.16 -15.26 18.77
C ASP A 91 16.12 -14.18 19.30
N THR A 92 15.60 -13.02 19.73
CA THR A 92 16.37 -11.84 20.17
C THR A 92 16.24 -11.57 21.67
N GLU A 93 16.14 -12.60 22.51
CA GLU A 93 16.37 -12.44 23.95
C GLU A 93 17.86 -12.67 24.27
N PRO A 94 18.55 -11.72 24.93
CA PRO A 94 19.91 -11.95 25.40
C PRO A 94 19.86 -12.90 26.61
N ARG A 95 20.61 -14.02 26.52
CA ARG A 95 20.89 -14.90 27.66
C ARG A 95 21.95 -14.29 28.56
#